data_AF-A0A0S7Y892-F1
#
_entry.id   AF-A0A0S7Y892-F1
#
_cell.length_a   1.000
_cell.length_b   1.000
_cell.length_c   1.000
_cell.angle_alpha   90.00
_cell.angle_beta   90.00
_cell.angle_gamma   90.00
#
_symmetry.space_group_name_H-M   'P 1'
#
loop_
_entity.id
_entity.type
_entity.pdbx_description
1 polymer ?
#
loop_
_entity_poly.entity_id
_entity_poly.type
_entity_poly.pdbx_seq_one_letter_code
_entity_poly.pdbx_strand_id
1 'polypeptide(L)'
;MEGTPVHKTARLGYAAIALSLTVGAAAAGEAAAPDAAAGDPQAILKAFFAEQDAARRARLAAQFGAVAPKAWDDVKAMLHACAPRRDLAPGRHTFQTPGGDGIPPVNYTLRVPQGYKPNAPKGWPLIVSTHGTGGTGEKAVAFFEHQLGPDVETYLIAGPDAPQSGVYEATRLTIEYPLHVLADVRRRANVDSDRTVLGGYSRGGYTTWGTILFSPGEWAGAVPMASWPGTEAGSDGAIFYLQNVLNLAIQAHWGQNDIMPGQTEGINTLSREAAAELKRLGAARFEGIEYAGQGHGLKLGSDTIRTFIETARRDPFPAECKLIFHRLYQGRAYYVRATAAAKEEFDFRQRRVLRIASKEDLAKAKRAMWHREGFEITARMPPGKNLIAVFMRNLKGVDVALPAERLDFSRPIQITLGGRTASAAKRDLDWAELLETARQTYDFERLIGGRVTLPVQSR
;
A
#
# COMPACT_ATOMS: atom_id res chain seq x y z
N MET A 1 41.42 0.05 -35.85
CA MET A 1 40.41 1.09 -36.11
C MET A 1 39.11 0.35 -36.35
N GLU A 2 38.07 0.39 -35.54
CA GLU A 2 37.66 1.27 -34.45
C GLU A 2 37.02 0.41 -33.35
N GLY A 3 37.29 0.76 -32.09
CA GLY A 3 36.77 0.06 -30.91
C GLY A 3 35.44 0.65 -30.48
N THR A 4 34.42 -0.20 -30.35
CA THR A 4 33.12 0.13 -29.78
C THR A 4 33.25 0.27 -28.25
N PRO A 5 32.76 1.36 -27.63
CA PRO A 5 32.94 1.56 -26.20
C PRO A 5 31.96 0.69 -25.40
N VAL A 6 32.53 -0.06 -24.46
CA VAL A 6 31.81 -0.79 -23.42
C VAL A 6 31.15 0.24 -22.49
N HIS A 7 29.83 0.38 -22.56
CA HIS A 7 29.07 1.10 -21.54
C HIS A 7 29.11 0.30 -20.23
N LYS A 8 29.98 0.73 -19.32
CA LYS A 8 29.94 0.34 -17.90
C LYS A 8 28.60 0.77 -17.33
N THR A 9 27.76 -0.19 -16.97
CA THR A 9 26.56 0.02 -16.16
C THR A 9 26.98 0.51 -14.78
N ALA A 10 26.77 1.80 -14.53
CA ALA A 10 26.92 2.37 -13.20
C ALA A 10 25.88 1.73 -12.28
N ARG A 11 26.34 1.01 -11.25
CA ARG A 11 25.51 0.58 -10.11
C ARG A 11 25.09 1.84 -9.36
N LEU A 12 23.92 2.39 -9.69
CA LEU A 12 23.22 3.34 -8.81
C LEU A 12 22.62 2.53 -7.65
N GLY A 13 23.41 2.41 -6.58
CA GLY A 13 22.94 1.89 -5.31
C GLY A 13 21.85 2.80 -4.76
N TYR A 14 20.75 2.19 -4.30
CA TYR A 14 19.78 2.83 -3.45
C TYR A 14 20.48 3.32 -2.18
N ALA A 15 20.74 4.62 -2.09
CA ALA A 15 21.12 5.25 -0.84
C ALA A 15 19.86 5.31 0.03
N ALA A 16 19.67 4.28 0.85
CA ALA A 16 18.95 4.47 2.11
C ALA A 16 19.75 5.50 2.89
N ILE A 17 19.19 6.68 3.12
CA ILE A 17 19.70 7.61 4.14
C ILE A 17 19.41 6.93 5.48
N ALA A 18 20.32 6.05 5.90
CA ALA A 18 20.45 5.65 7.28
C ALA A 18 21.13 6.82 7.98
N LEU A 19 20.35 7.69 8.62
CA LEU A 19 20.89 8.69 9.52
C LEU A 19 21.36 7.97 10.78
N SER A 20 22.62 7.52 10.81
CA SER A 20 23.28 7.16 12.06
C SER A 20 23.53 8.47 12.82
N LEU A 21 22.71 8.76 13.83
CA LEU A 21 22.95 9.84 14.79
C LEU A 21 24.17 9.50 15.64
N THR A 22 25.35 9.87 15.18
CA THR A 22 26.52 10.05 16.05
C THR A 22 26.39 11.43 16.70
N VAL A 23 26.14 11.45 18.01
CA VAL A 23 26.13 12.69 18.81
C VAL A 23 27.58 13.20 18.91
N GLY A 24 27.97 14.06 17.98
CA GLY A 24 29.14 14.91 18.08
C GLY A 24 28.74 16.21 18.78
N ALA A 25 29.23 16.43 19.99
CA ALA A 25 29.05 17.68 20.71
C ALA A 25 29.78 18.82 19.98
N ALA A 26 29.02 19.68 19.30
CA ALA A 26 29.49 20.98 18.85
C ALA A 26 28.50 22.04 19.37
N ALA A 27 28.97 22.83 20.33
CA ALA A 27 28.26 23.97 20.88
C ALA A 27 28.12 25.04 19.78
N ALA A 28 26.89 25.28 19.33
CA ALA A 28 26.52 26.42 18.51
C ALA A 28 25.21 26.98 19.08
N GLY A 29 25.21 28.29 19.36
CA GLY A 29 24.25 28.96 20.23
C GLY A 29 22.77 28.69 19.92
N GLU A 30 22.01 28.41 20.98
CA GLU A 30 20.56 28.38 20.99
C GLU A 30 20.00 29.77 20.63
N ALA A 31 19.63 29.94 19.37
CA ALA A 31 18.49 30.79 19.07
C ALA A 31 17.25 30.05 19.59
N ALA A 32 16.75 30.47 20.75
CA ALA A 32 15.51 29.97 21.34
C ALA A 32 14.43 29.92 20.26
N ALA A 33 13.93 28.71 19.97
CA ALA A 33 12.70 28.57 19.21
C ALA A 33 11.62 29.36 19.96
N PRO A 34 10.74 30.11 19.28
CA PRO A 34 9.62 30.74 19.96
C PRO A 34 8.88 29.66 20.75
N ASP A 35 8.55 29.95 22.02
CA ASP A 35 7.64 29.18 22.86
C ASP A 35 6.34 28.94 22.07
N ALA A 36 6.31 27.88 21.25
CA ALA A 36 5.13 27.52 20.47
C ALA A 36 4.09 26.98 21.46
N ALA A 37 3.42 27.92 22.15
CA ALA A 37 2.34 27.75 23.12
C ALA A 37 2.53 26.54 24.04
N ALA A 38 3.38 26.70 25.07
CA ALA A 38 3.60 25.66 26.07
C ALA A 38 2.28 25.15 26.65
N GLY A 39 1.85 23.96 26.23
CA GLY A 39 0.65 23.28 26.73
C GLY A 39 -0.48 23.06 25.71
N ASP A 40 -0.50 23.74 24.56
CA ASP A 40 -1.54 23.49 23.54
C ASP A 40 -1.07 22.47 22.48
N PRO A 41 -1.56 21.22 22.52
CA PRO A 41 -1.16 20.19 21.57
C PRO A 41 -1.49 20.53 20.11
N GLN A 42 -2.51 21.35 19.83
CA GLN A 42 -2.85 21.73 18.44
C GLN A 42 -1.84 22.75 17.88
N ALA A 43 -1.46 23.74 18.69
CA ALA A 43 -0.44 24.71 18.30
C ALA A 43 0.91 24.04 18.00
N ILE A 44 1.31 23.08 18.84
CA ILE A 44 2.55 22.31 18.64
C ILE A 44 2.49 21.51 17.34
N LEU A 45 1.38 20.81 17.05
CA LEU A 45 1.25 20.07 15.79
C LEU A 45 1.29 20.98 14.55
N LYS A 46 0.60 22.12 14.59
CA LYS A 46 0.64 23.08 13.47
C LYS A 46 2.06 23.60 13.24
N ALA A 47 2.79 23.90 14.31
CA ALA A 47 4.21 24.28 14.23
C ALA A 47 5.07 23.14 13.65
N PHE A 48 4.85 21.90 14.10
CA PHE A 48 5.56 20.71 13.61
C PHE A 48 5.40 20.54 12.10
N PHE A 49 4.18 20.68 11.58
CA PHE A 49 3.93 20.54 10.14
C PHE A 49 4.51 21.67 9.30
N ALA A 50 4.58 22.90 9.84
CA ALA A 50 5.15 24.06 9.16
C ALA A 50 6.69 24.04 9.14
N GLU A 51 7.31 23.37 10.12
CA GLU A 51 8.76 23.36 10.32
C GLU A 51 9.50 22.53 9.26
N GLN A 52 10.56 23.12 8.70
CA GLN A 52 11.38 22.55 7.63
C GLN A 52 12.63 21.85 8.17
N ASP A 53 13.17 22.30 9.29
CA ASP A 53 14.33 21.68 9.93
C ASP A 53 13.97 20.39 10.70
N ALA A 54 14.70 19.31 10.41
CA ALA A 54 14.42 18.00 11.00
C ALA A 54 14.68 17.95 12.51
N ALA A 55 15.72 18.64 13.00
CA ALA A 55 16.05 18.64 14.43
C ALA A 55 15.01 19.44 15.24
N ARG A 56 14.51 20.56 14.70
CA ARG A 56 13.40 21.33 15.27
C ARG A 56 12.09 20.53 15.26
N ARG A 57 11.76 19.83 14.17
CA ARG A 57 10.61 18.92 14.12
C ARG A 57 10.69 17.85 15.21
N ALA A 58 11.86 17.24 15.43
CA ALA A 58 12.04 16.25 16.50
C ALA A 58 11.78 16.84 17.90
N ARG A 59 12.21 18.08 18.16
CA ARG A 59 11.89 18.78 19.43
C ARG A 59 10.40 19.06 19.59
N LEU A 60 9.74 19.56 18.54
CA LEU A 60 8.28 19.79 18.55
C LEU A 60 7.51 18.48 18.76
N ALA A 61 7.97 17.38 18.18
CA ALA A 61 7.37 16.07 18.40
C ALA A 61 7.50 15.58 19.85
N ALA A 62 8.67 15.78 20.48
CA ALA A 62 8.85 15.49 21.88
C ALA A 62 7.96 16.37 22.79
N GLN A 63 7.82 17.66 22.47
CA GLN A 63 6.91 18.56 23.16
C GLN A 63 5.46 18.10 23.03
N PHE A 64 5.03 17.74 21.82
CA PHE A 64 3.70 17.18 21.59
C PHE A 64 3.49 15.93 22.44
N GLY A 65 4.45 15.01 22.45
CA GLY A 65 4.38 13.78 23.23
C GLY A 65 4.17 13.98 24.74
N ALA A 66 4.64 15.10 25.30
CA ALA A 66 4.43 15.44 26.71
C ALA A 66 2.99 15.90 27.03
N VAL A 67 2.26 16.40 26.02
CA VAL A 67 0.90 16.95 26.16
C VAL A 67 -0.14 16.26 25.28
N ALA A 68 0.25 15.17 24.61
CA ALA A 68 -0.59 14.47 23.66
C ALA A 68 -1.83 13.88 24.36
N PRO A 69 -2.99 13.83 23.67
CA PRO A 69 -4.14 13.10 24.16
C PRO A 69 -3.79 11.64 24.50
N LYS A 70 -4.45 11.10 25.53
CA LYS A 70 -4.23 9.71 25.95
C LYS A 70 -4.86 8.69 24.99
N ALA A 71 -5.95 9.06 24.32
CA ALA A 71 -6.63 8.20 23.37
C ALA A 71 -6.07 8.40 21.96
N TRP A 72 -5.80 7.30 21.25
CA TRP A 72 -5.25 7.36 19.89
C TRP A 72 -6.21 8.02 18.90
N ASP A 73 -7.52 7.83 19.05
CA ASP A 73 -8.51 8.49 18.19
C ASP A 73 -8.45 10.02 18.28
N ASP A 74 -8.16 10.57 19.46
CA ASP A 74 -7.97 12.01 19.64
C ASP A 74 -6.68 12.48 18.96
N VAL A 75 -5.59 11.69 19.05
CA VAL A 75 -4.33 11.98 18.32
C VAL A 75 -4.58 12.00 16.81
N LYS A 76 -5.30 11.01 16.27
CA LYS A 76 -5.67 10.96 14.84
C LYS A 76 -6.52 12.16 14.45
N ALA A 77 -7.54 12.49 15.24
CA ALA A 77 -8.40 13.63 14.98
C ALA A 77 -7.62 14.96 14.96
N MET A 78 -6.64 15.12 15.85
CA MET A 78 -5.76 16.27 15.87
C MET A 78 -4.84 16.33 14.65
N LEU A 79 -4.28 15.19 14.20
CA LEU A 79 -3.49 15.11 12.97
C LEU A 79 -4.33 15.54 11.76
N HIS A 80 -5.57 15.04 11.61
CA HIS A 80 -6.46 15.47 10.53
C HIS A 80 -6.77 16.96 10.56
N ALA A 81 -7.01 17.52 11.74
CA ALA A 81 -7.36 18.93 11.91
C ALA A 81 -6.18 19.90 11.76
N CYS A 82 -4.95 19.47 12.05
CA CYS A 82 -3.77 20.33 12.09
C CYS A 82 -2.86 20.21 10.86
N ALA A 83 -2.96 19.11 10.10
CA ALA A 83 -2.14 18.93 8.92
C ALA A 83 -2.45 20.01 7.86
N PRO A 84 -1.42 20.62 7.24
CA PRO A 84 -1.60 21.69 6.29
C PRO A 84 -2.22 21.14 5.02
N ARG A 85 -3.37 21.68 4.63
CA ARG A 85 -4.06 21.34 3.39
C ARG A 85 -4.55 22.61 2.73
N ARG A 86 -4.60 22.59 1.39
CA ARG A 86 -5.26 23.65 0.64
C ARG A 86 -6.76 23.43 0.74
N ASP A 87 -7.51 24.53 0.79
CA ASP A 87 -8.95 24.43 0.61
C ASP A 87 -9.24 23.99 -0.83
N LEU A 88 -10.06 22.95 -0.98
CA LEU A 88 -10.43 22.37 -2.26
C LEU A 88 -11.90 22.67 -2.49
N ALA A 89 -12.19 23.49 -3.51
CA ALA A 89 -13.57 23.77 -3.87
C ALA A 89 -14.29 22.46 -4.28
N PRO A 90 -15.61 22.33 -4.03
CA PRO A 90 -16.38 21.21 -4.56
C PRO A 90 -16.31 21.11 -6.09
N GLY A 91 -16.45 19.90 -6.63
CA GLY A 91 -16.40 19.62 -8.07
C GLY A 91 -15.16 18.83 -8.50
N ARG A 92 -14.90 18.80 -9.81
CA ARG A 92 -13.78 18.05 -10.40
C ARG A 92 -12.58 18.96 -10.63
N HIS A 93 -11.40 18.47 -10.26
CA HIS A 93 -10.12 19.16 -10.40
C HIS A 93 -9.10 18.25 -11.08
N THR A 94 -8.25 18.80 -11.93
CA THR A 94 -7.13 18.06 -12.51
C THR A 94 -5.85 18.38 -11.76
N PHE A 95 -5.12 17.34 -11.38
CA PHE A 95 -3.82 17.44 -10.74
C PHE A 95 -2.81 16.53 -11.44
N GLN A 96 -1.54 16.74 -11.11
CA GLN A 96 -0.44 15.91 -11.54
C GLN A 96 0.44 15.59 -10.33
N THR A 97 0.84 14.32 -10.19
CA THR A 97 1.79 13.90 -9.16
C THR A 97 3.19 14.43 -9.47
N PRO A 98 4.07 14.66 -8.48
CA PRO A 98 5.43 15.19 -8.72
C PRO A 98 6.39 14.24 -9.48
N GLY A 99 5.97 13.02 -9.83
CA GLY A 99 6.86 11.94 -10.29
C GLY A 99 7.79 11.44 -9.16
N GLY A 100 8.46 10.31 -9.36
CA GLY A 100 9.41 9.76 -8.38
C GLY A 100 9.67 8.27 -8.54
N ASP A 101 10.81 7.78 -8.04
CA ASP A 101 11.17 6.35 -8.00
C ASP A 101 11.13 5.60 -9.35
N GLY A 102 11.38 6.31 -10.45
CA GLY A 102 11.31 5.78 -11.81
C GLY A 102 9.88 5.74 -12.40
N ILE A 103 8.91 6.30 -11.69
CA ILE A 103 7.54 6.50 -12.16
C ILE A 103 7.38 7.96 -12.62
N PRO A 104 6.95 8.21 -13.87
CA PRO A 104 6.69 9.55 -14.36
C PRO A 104 5.53 10.21 -13.60
N PRO A 105 5.40 11.55 -13.65
CA PRO A 105 4.20 12.25 -13.23
C PRO A 105 2.93 11.64 -13.82
N VAL A 106 1.90 11.48 -12.99
CA VAL A 106 0.61 10.90 -13.35
C VAL A 106 -0.45 11.99 -13.25
N ASN A 107 -1.15 12.28 -14.34
CA ASN A 107 -2.33 13.14 -14.32
C ASN A 107 -3.50 12.39 -13.68
N TYR A 108 -4.33 13.10 -12.93
CA TYR A 108 -5.55 12.52 -12.37
C TYR A 108 -6.63 13.58 -12.17
N THR A 109 -7.87 13.12 -12.23
CA THR A 109 -9.05 13.93 -11.86
C THR A 109 -9.44 13.60 -10.42
N LEU A 110 -9.59 14.61 -9.58
CA LEU A 110 -10.13 14.50 -8.22
C LEU A 110 -11.52 15.14 -8.17
N ARG A 111 -12.53 14.35 -7.79
CA ARG A 111 -13.85 14.84 -7.42
C ARG A 111 -13.91 15.11 -5.92
N VAL A 112 -14.32 16.33 -5.59
CA VAL A 112 -14.49 16.82 -4.21
C VAL A 112 -15.99 17.02 -3.94
N PRO A 113 -16.55 16.42 -2.87
CA PRO A 113 -17.97 16.56 -2.54
C PRO A 113 -18.32 17.96 -2.04
N GLN A 114 -19.61 18.33 -2.14
CA GLN A 114 -20.12 19.64 -1.72
C GLN A 114 -19.86 19.94 -0.25
N GLY A 115 -19.99 18.92 0.60
CA GLY A 115 -19.80 19.04 2.05
C GLY A 115 -18.35 18.96 2.52
N TYR A 116 -17.36 18.90 1.60
CA TYR A 116 -15.97 18.68 1.94
C TYR A 116 -15.45 19.72 2.95
N LYS A 117 -14.74 19.23 3.98
CA LYS A 117 -14.10 20.05 5.00
C LYS A 117 -12.64 19.61 5.16
N PRO A 118 -11.66 20.49 4.88
CA PRO A 118 -10.24 20.12 4.88
C PRO A 118 -9.71 19.75 6.28
N ASN A 119 -10.34 20.27 7.34
CA ASN A 119 -9.91 20.05 8.73
C ASN A 119 -10.94 19.24 9.53
N ALA A 120 -11.77 18.44 8.85
CA ALA A 120 -12.70 17.54 9.54
C ALA A 120 -11.93 16.60 10.49
N PRO A 121 -12.40 16.39 11.73
CA PRO A 121 -11.73 15.51 12.71
C PRO A 121 -11.58 14.07 12.23
N LYS A 122 -12.43 13.64 11.29
CA LYS A 122 -12.28 12.38 10.57
C LYS A 122 -11.96 12.71 9.12
N GLY A 123 -11.00 12.00 8.53
CA GLY A 123 -10.75 12.08 7.10
C GLY A 123 -11.99 11.72 6.27
N TRP A 124 -11.92 12.02 4.98
CA TRP A 124 -12.95 11.67 4.01
C TRP A 124 -12.62 10.33 3.35
N PRO A 125 -13.60 9.42 3.22
CA PRO A 125 -13.44 8.21 2.43
C PRO A 125 -12.99 8.54 1.00
N LEU A 126 -12.13 7.70 0.44
CA LEU A 126 -11.56 7.90 -0.88
C LEU A 126 -11.79 6.67 -1.74
N ILE A 127 -12.16 6.88 -3.00
CA ILE A 127 -12.12 5.85 -4.04
C ILE A 127 -11.05 6.25 -5.05
N VAL A 128 -10.07 5.37 -5.26
CA VAL A 128 -9.16 5.46 -6.40
C VAL A 128 -9.74 4.63 -7.54
N SER A 129 -10.14 5.29 -8.62
CA SER A 129 -10.84 4.69 -9.76
C SER A 129 -9.93 4.56 -10.97
N THR A 130 -9.59 3.34 -11.36
CA THR A 130 -8.73 3.05 -12.51
C THR A 130 -9.55 2.69 -13.74
N HIS A 131 -9.27 3.34 -14.87
CA HIS A 131 -10.08 3.19 -16.09
C HIS A 131 -9.62 2.05 -17.01
N GLY A 132 -10.57 1.53 -17.79
CA GLY A 132 -10.32 0.59 -18.88
C GLY A 132 -9.55 1.20 -20.06
N THR A 133 -9.21 0.37 -21.05
CA THR A 133 -8.56 0.80 -22.29
C THR A 133 -9.41 1.86 -23.01
N GLY A 134 -8.78 2.94 -23.48
CA GLY A 134 -9.47 4.08 -24.13
C GLY A 134 -10.25 5.01 -23.17
N GLY A 135 -10.23 4.72 -21.86
CA GLY A 135 -10.75 5.61 -20.82
C GLY A 135 -9.80 6.76 -20.48
N THR A 136 -10.25 7.60 -19.57
CA THR A 136 -9.49 8.68 -18.93
C THR A 136 -9.79 8.69 -17.44
N GLY A 137 -8.99 9.40 -16.65
CA GLY A 137 -9.23 9.64 -15.24
C GLY A 137 -10.62 10.23 -14.96
N GLU A 138 -11.06 11.18 -15.78
CA GLU A 138 -12.40 11.77 -15.66
C GLU A 138 -13.52 10.75 -15.89
N LYS A 139 -13.40 9.87 -16.89
CA LYS A 139 -14.36 8.79 -17.12
C LYS A 139 -14.36 7.78 -15.97
N ALA A 140 -13.19 7.55 -15.36
CA ALA A 140 -13.07 6.70 -14.18
C ALA A 140 -13.82 7.29 -12.98
N VAL A 141 -13.71 8.62 -12.78
CA VAL A 141 -14.50 9.33 -11.76
C VAL A 141 -15.99 9.17 -12.05
N ALA A 142 -16.44 9.52 -13.25
CA ALA A 142 -17.84 9.45 -13.66
C ALA A 142 -18.45 8.05 -13.47
N PHE A 143 -17.65 6.99 -13.70
CA PHE A 143 -18.07 5.61 -13.46
C PHE A 143 -18.46 5.37 -11.99
N PHE A 144 -17.63 5.75 -11.01
CA PHE A 144 -17.99 5.57 -9.60
C PHE A 144 -19.03 6.56 -9.11
N GLU A 145 -19.13 7.77 -9.69
CA GLU A 145 -20.27 8.65 -9.41
C GLU A 145 -21.59 7.96 -9.77
N HIS A 146 -21.64 7.27 -10.90
CA HIS A 146 -22.80 6.47 -11.28
C HIS A 146 -23.06 5.29 -10.33
N GLN A 147 -22.02 4.57 -9.87
CA GLN A 147 -22.20 3.45 -8.93
C GLN A 147 -22.71 3.90 -7.56
N LEU A 148 -22.23 5.04 -7.08
CA LEU A 148 -22.60 5.58 -5.77
C LEU A 148 -23.96 6.28 -5.80
N GLY A 149 -24.35 6.87 -6.93
CA GLY A 149 -25.58 7.66 -7.02
C GLY A 149 -25.55 8.82 -6.01
N PRO A 150 -26.59 9.01 -5.19
CA PRO A 150 -26.63 10.08 -4.19
C PRO A 150 -25.48 10.04 -3.16
N ASP A 151 -24.96 8.85 -2.84
CA ASP A 151 -23.92 8.67 -1.82
C ASP A 151 -22.56 9.23 -2.26
N VAL A 152 -22.43 9.62 -3.53
CA VAL A 152 -21.23 10.26 -4.07
C VAL A 152 -20.79 11.47 -3.26
N GLU A 153 -21.71 12.19 -2.62
CA GLU A 153 -21.41 13.34 -1.75
C GLU A 153 -20.68 12.99 -0.45
N THR A 154 -20.48 11.70 -0.16
CA THR A 154 -19.72 11.23 1.01
C THR A 154 -18.28 10.82 0.69
N TYR A 155 -17.92 10.77 -0.60
CA TYR A 155 -16.62 10.26 -1.06
C TYR A 155 -15.83 11.32 -1.84
N LEU A 156 -14.52 11.34 -1.60
CA LEU A 156 -13.56 11.79 -2.59
C LEU A 156 -13.39 10.70 -3.66
N ILE A 157 -13.23 11.09 -4.92
CA ILE A 157 -12.96 10.12 -6.00
C ILE A 157 -11.77 10.61 -6.83
N ALA A 158 -10.70 9.84 -6.86
CA ALA A 158 -9.52 10.11 -7.66
C ALA A 158 -9.46 9.15 -8.85
N GLY A 159 -9.60 9.67 -10.06
CA GLY A 159 -9.42 8.92 -11.31
C GLY A 159 -8.08 9.25 -11.95
N PRO A 160 -7.04 8.42 -11.77
CA PRO A 160 -5.77 8.57 -12.49
C PRO A 160 -5.88 8.23 -13.97
N ASP A 161 -5.18 9.01 -14.81
CA ASP A 161 -4.90 8.64 -16.19
C ASP A 161 -3.86 7.52 -16.21
N ALA A 162 -4.19 6.42 -16.89
CA ALA A 162 -3.27 5.31 -17.03
C ALA A 162 -2.04 5.74 -17.85
N PRO A 163 -0.82 5.49 -17.35
CA PRO A 163 0.41 5.96 -18.00
C PRO A 163 0.80 5.18 -19.27
N GLN A 164 0.05 4.12 -19.61
CA GLN A 164 0.25 3.30 -20.80
C GLN A 164 -0.99 3.33 -21.71
N SER A 165 -0.77 3.47 -23.02
CA SER A 165 -1.76 3.24 -24.06
C SER A 165 -1.75 1.78 -24.53
N GLY A 166 -2.91 1.21 -24.88
CA GLY A 166 -3.00 -0.13 -25.46
C GLY A 166 -3.32 -1.23 -24.46
N VAL A 167 -2.89 -2.46 -24.78
CA VAL A 167 -3.13 -3.69 -24.01
C VAL A 167 -2.46 -3.58 -22.63
N TYR A 168 -3.11 -4.15 -21.61
CA TYR A 168 -2.54 -4.18 -20.26
C TYR A 168 -1.28 -5.06 -20.24
N GLU A 169 -0.22 -4.52 -19.65
CA GLU A 169 0.97 -5.29 -19.27
C GLU A 169 1.19 -5.13 -17.77
N ALA A 170 1.48 -6.23 -17.07
CA ALA A 170 1.85 -6.19 -15.66
C ALA A 170 3.29 -5.68 -15.53
N THR A 171 3.45 -4.37 -15.40
CA THR A 171 4.73 -3.69 -15.22
C THR A 171 4.73 -2.93 -13.90
N ARG A 172 5.91 -2.54 -13.41
CA ARG A 172 6.00 -1.67 -12.24
C ARG A 172 5.15 -0.40 -12.39
N LEU A 173 5.18 0.20 -13.57
CA LEU A 173 4.42 1.41 -13.88
C LEU A 173 2.92 1.19 -13.74
N THR A 174 2.38 0.11 -14.29
CA THR A 174 0.94 -0.16 -14.28
C THR A 174 0.43 -0.58 -12.90
N ILE A 175 1.28 -1.06 -11.99
CA ILE A 175 0.86 -1.43 -10.62
C ILE A 175 1.14 -0.34 -9.56
N GLU A 176 2.08 0.59 -9.80
CA GLU A 176 2.44 1.61 -8.79
C GLU A 176 1.76 2.97 -9.02
N TYR A 177 1.30 3.28 -10.23
CA TYR A 177 0.68 4.58 -10.49
C TYR A 177 -0.53 4.91 -9.59
N PRO A 178 -1.39 3.95 -9.16
CA PRO A 178 -2.47 4.26 -8.21
C PRO A 178 -1.93 4.64 -6.83
N LEU A 179 -0.79 4.08 -6.41
CA LEU A 179 -0.14 4.40 -5.13
C LEU A 179 0.45 5.82 -5.15
N HIS A 180 0.98 6.24 -6.29
CA HIS A 180 1.51 7.60 -6.47
C HIS A 180 0.39 8.64 -6.39
N VAL A 181 -0.75 8.34 -7.02
CA VAL A 181 -1.93 9.19 -6.94
C VAL A 181 -2.50 9.18 -5.52
N LEU A 182 -2.60 8.02 -4.86
CA LEU A 182 -3.01 7.94 -3.45
C LEU A 182 -2.14 8.81 -2.54
N ALA A 183 -0.82 8.71 -2.68
CA ALA A 183 0.13 9.50 -1.87
C ALA A 183 0.00 11.01 -2.12
N ASP A 184 -0.26 11.43 -3.37
CA ASP A 184 -0.46 12.84 -3.70
C ASP A 184 -1.83 13.35 -3.22
N VAL A 185 -2.90 12.56 -3.35
CA VAL A 185 -4.25 12.89 -2.85
C VAL A 185 -4.24 13.02 -1.33
N ARG A 186 -3.59 12.12 -0.59
CA ARG A 186 -3.46 12.21 0.89
C ARG A 186 -2.81 13.52 1.35
N ARG A 187 -1.91 14.09 0.55
CA ARG A 187 -1.26 15.40 0.84
C ARG A 187 -2.15 16.59 0.50
N ARG A 188 -3.04 16.46 -0.48
CA ARG A 188 -3.91 17.56 -0.95
C ARG A 188 -5.24 17.62 -0.23
N ALA A 189 -5.84 16.46 0.03
CA ALA A 189 -7.16 16.31 0.59
C ALA A 189 -7.11 15.55 1.92
N ASN A 190 -8.08 15.81 2.79
CA ASN A 190 -8.23 15.14 4.07
C ASN A 190 -8.82 13.76 3.84
N VAL A 191 -7.97 12.75 3.70
CA VAL A 191 -8.36 11.36 3.39
C VAL A 191 -8.39 10.53 4.66
N ASP A 192 -9.44 9.73 4.81
CA ASP A 192 -9.49 8.60 5.74
C ASP A 192 -8.84 7.39 5.07
N SER A 193 -7.62 7.05 5.51
CA SER A 193 -6.86 5.96 4.91
C SER A 193 -7.45 4.58 5.22
N ASP A 194 -8.22 4.44 6.30
CA ASP A 194 -8.90 3.21 6.67
C ASP A 194 -10.23 3.02 5.91
N ARG A 195 -10.66 4.03 5.15
CA ARG A 195 -11.82 4.01 4.24
C ARG A 195 -11.44 4.35 2.79
N THR A 196 -10.21 4.00 2.38
CA THR A 196 -9.74 4.17 1.01
C THR A 196 -9.90 2.88 0.19
N VAL A 197 -10.68 2.90 -0.90
CA VAL A 197 -10.93 1.74 -1.77
C VAL A 197 -10.27 1.92 -3.13
N LEU A 198 -9.69 0.85 -3.69
CA LEU A 198 -9.20 0.81 -5.07
C LEU A 198 -10.17 0.03 -5.95
N GLY A 199 -10.58 0.57 -7.09
CA GLY A 199 -11.44 -0.16 -8.01
C GLY A 199 -11.16 0.19 -9.46
N GLY A 200 -11.61 -0.67 -10.36
CA GLY A 200 -11.42 -0.43 -11.78
C GLY A 200 -11.99 -1.51 -12.67
N TYR A 201 -12.21 -1.12 -13.93
CA TYR A 201 -12.86 -1.96 -14.93
C TYR A 201 -11.87 -2.39 -16.01
N SER A 202 -11.89 -3.67 -16.40
CA SER A 202 -11.06 -4.23 -17.48
C SER A 202 -9.56 -3.98 -17.20
N ARG A 203 -8.86 -3.19 -18.01
CA ARG A 203 -7.48 -2.74 -17.73
C ARG A 203 -7.31 -2.12 -16.33
N GLY A 204 -8.30 -1.38 -15.85
CA GLY A 204 -8.32 -0.85 -14.48
C GLY A 204 -8.52 -1.96 -13.45
N GLY A 205 -9.28 -3.00 -13.78
CA GLY A 205 -9.41 -4.19 -12.92
C GLY A 205 -8.11 -4.96 -12.79
N TYR A 206 -7.37 -5.13 -13.90
CA TYR A 206 -6.03 -5.73 -13.87
C TYR A 206 -5.03 -4.87 -13.07
N THR A 207 -5.08 -3.56 -13.23
CA THR A 207 -4.31 -2.60 -12.42
C THR A 207 -4.65 -2.76 -10.94
N THR A 208 -5.95 -2.85 -10.62
CA THR A 208 -6.44 -3.03 -9.25
C THR A 208 -5.85 -4.30 -8.64
N TRP A 209 -5.95 -5.44 -9.33
CA TRP A 209 -5.34 -6.69 -8.90
C TRP A 209 -3.83 -6.58 -8.72
N GLY A 210 -3.10 -6.08 -9.73
CA GLY A 210 -1.64 -5.95 -9.67
C GLY A 210 -1.17 -5.06 -8.52
N THR A 211 -1.90 -3.99 -8.24
CA THR A 211 -1.61 -3.07 -7.12
C THR A 211 -1.82 -3.76 -5.77
N ILE A 212 -2.98 -4.40 -5.55
CA ILE A 212 -3.31 -4.95 -4.23
C ILE A 212 -2.49 -6.19 -3.89
N LEU A 213 -2.05 -6.96 -4.88
CA LEU A 213 -1.19 -8.13 -4.64
C LEU A 213 0.16 -7.72 -4.02
N PHE A 214 0.66 -6.51 -4.29
CA PHE A 214 1.97 -6.04 -3.80
C PHE A 214 1.89 -4.81 -2.88
N SER A 215 0.69 -4.29 -2.61
CA SER A 215 0.46 -3.21 -1.64
C SER A 215 -0.89 -3.37 -0.92
N PRO A 216 -1.18 -4.54 -0.33
CA PRO A 216 -2.49 -4.83 0.25
C PRO A 216 -2.80 -3.95 1.47
N GLY A 217 -1.77 -3.49 2.18
CA GLY A 217 -1.92 -2.67 3.39
C GLY A 217 -2.27 -1.21 3.13
N GLU A 218 -2.36 -0.75 1.88
CA GLU A 218 -2.71 0.65 1.57
C GLU A 218 -4.22 0.88 1.41
N TRP A 219 -5.03 -0.18 1.41
CA TRP A 219 -6.43 -0.15 1.00
C TRP A 219 -7.36 -0.75 2.06
N ALA A 220 -8.54 -0.16 2.21
CA ALA A 220 -9.64 -0.68 3.00
C ALA A 220 -10.39 -1.82 2.30
N GLY A 221 -10.41 -1.78 0.96
CA GLY A 221 -10.97 -2.81 0.11
C GLY A 221 -10.62 -2.59 -1.35
N ALA A 222 -10.94 -3.59 -2.18
CA ALA A 222 -10.73 -3.52 -3.62
C ALA A 222 -11.91 -4.07 -4.43
N VAL A 223 -12.20 -3.42 -5.57
CA VAL A 223 -13.29 -3.79 -6.47
C VAL A 223 -12.78 -3.97 -7.91
N PRO A 224 -12.02 -5.06 -8.20
CA PRO A 224 -11.59 -5.36 -9.56
C PRO A 224 -12.75 -5.92 -10.40
N MET A 225 -12.99 -5.35 -11.58
CA MET A 225 -14.11 -5.71 -12.45
C MET A 225 -13.61 -6.13 -13.84
N ALA A 226 -14.26 -7.13 -14.44
CA ALA A 226 -13.95 -7.68 -15.76
C ALA A 226 -12.43 -7.96 -15.92
N SER A 227 -11.85 -8.59 -14.91
CA SER A 227 -10.41 -8.88 -14.81
C SER A 227 -10.16 -10.03 -13.86
N TRP A 228 -8.92 -10.51 -13.81
CA TRP A 228 -8.42 -11.56 -12.93
C TRP A 228 -7.03 -11.16 -12.39
N PRO A 229 -6.44 -11.83 -11.39
CA PRO A 229 -5.18 -11.43 -10.73
C PRO A 229 -3.90 -11.55 -11.57
N GLY A 230 -3.90 -11.06 -12.82
CA GLY A 230 -2.77 -11.15 -13.75
C GLY A 230 -1.52 -10.44 -13.26
N THR A 231 -0.39 -11.15 -13.29
CA THR A 231 0.94 -10.64 -12.93
C THR A 231 1.95 -10.92 -14.04
N GLU A 232 3.17 -10.39 -13.92
CA GLU A 232 4.27 -10.71 -14.87
C GLU A 232 4.63 -12.21 -14.88
N ALA A 233 4.17 -12.97 -13.87
CA ALA A 233 4.33 -14.41 -13.77
C ALA A 233 3.28 -15.23 -14.53
N GLY A 234 2.32 -14.58 -15.20
CA GLY A 234 1.20 -15.24 -15.91
C GLY A 234 0.14 -15.81 -14.97
N SER A 235 -0.76 -16.64 -15.52
CA SER A 235 -1.91 -17.23 -14.81
C SER A 235 -1.49 -18.11 -13.63
N ASP A 236 -0.57 -19.06 -13.86
CA ASP A 236 -0.08 -19.93 -12.80
C ASP A 236 0.51 -19.11 -11.62
N GLY A 237 1.20 -18.00 -11.92
CA GLY A 237 1.90 -17.17 -10.93
C GLY A 237 0.98 -16.24 -10.14
N ALA A 238 -0.17 -15.87 -10.73
CA ALA A 238 -1.19 -15.08 -10.06
C ALA A 238 -1.70 -15.76 -8.77
N ILE A 239 -1.98 -17.06 -8.86
CA ILE A 239 -2.50 -17.87 -7.75
C ILE A 239 -1.52 -17.85 -6.55
N PHE A 240 -0.22 -17.89 -6.83
CA PHE A 240 0.83 -17.87 -5.80
C PHE A 240 0.79 -16.60 -4.93
N TYR A 241 0.49 -15.44 -5.54
CA TYR A 241 0.46 -14.15 -4.86
C TYR A 241 -0.84 -13.86 -4.09
N LEU A 242 -1.89 -14.67 -4.24
CA LEU A 242 -3.17 -14.47 -3.53
C LEU A 242 -3.04 -14.55 -2.00
N GLN A 243 -1.98 -15.16 -1.48
CA GLN A 243 -1.64 -15.13 -0.05
C GLN A 243 -1.39 -13.72 0.50
N ASN A 244 -1.06 -12.75 -0.37
CA ASN A 244 -0.74 -11.39 0.05
C ASN A 244 -1.98 -10.58 0.45
N VAL A 245 -3.15 -10.97 -0.05
CA VAL A 245 -4.39 -10.20 0.11
C VAL A 245 -5.33 -10.77 1.17
N LEU A 246 -4.87 -11.69 2.02
CA LEU A 246 -5.73 -12.37 3.01
C LEU A 246 -6.30 -11.44 4.09
N ASN A 247 -5.68 -10.28 4.32
CA ASN A 247 -6.18 -9.26 5.24
C ASN A 247 -7.01 -8.16 4.54
N LEU A 248 -7.15 -8.21 3.21
CA LEU A 248 -7.82 -7.18 2.42
C LEU A 248 -9.25 -7.62 2.08
N ALA A 249 -10.22 -6.70 2.18
CA ALA A 249 -11.55 -6.93 1.64
C ALA A 249 -11.55 -6.83 0.11
N ILE A 250 -12.13 -7.79 -0.59
CA ILE A 250 -12.16 -7.80 -2.06
C ILE A 250 -13.55 -8.23 -2.53
N GLN A 251 -14.16 -7.44 -3.42
CA GLN A 251 -15.34 -7.82 -4.18
C GLN A 251 -14.99 -7.84 -5.67
N ALA A 252 -14.74 -9.03 -6.21
CA ALA A 252 -14.32 -9.22 -7.60
C ALA A 252 -15.54 -9.50 -8.50
N HIS A 253 -15.60 -8.88 -9.67
CA HIS A 253 -16.75 -8.97 -10.58
C HIS A 253 -16.33 -9.47 -11.97
N TRP A 254 -16.99 -10.48 -12.51
CA TRP A 254 -16.72 -10.96 -13.88
C TRP A 254 -17.96 -11.57 -14.55
N GLY A 255 -17.96 -11.62 -15.89
CA GLY A 255 -19.05 -12.20 -16.67
C GLY A 255 -18.85 -13.70 -16.85
N GLN A 256 -19.93 -14.49 -16.80
CA GLN A 256 -19.89 -15.93 -17.02
C GLN A 256 -19.25 -16.31 -18.37
N ASN A 257 -19.45 -15.47 -19.38
CA ASN A 257 -19.00 -15.64 -20.77
C ASN A 257 -17.83 -14.70 -21.11
N ASP A 258 -17.11 -14.14 -20.12
CA ASP A 258 -15.97 -13.26 -20.35
C ASP A 258 -14.72 -14.07 -20.73
N ILE A 259 -14.76 -14.63 -21.93
CA ILE A 259 -13.72 -15.43 -22.59
C ILE A 259 -13.82 -15.19 -24.10
N MET A 260 -12.67 -15.09 -24.78
CA MET A 260 -12.67 -14.88 -26.23
C MET A 260 -12.94 -16.19 -26.99
N PRO A 261 -13.59 -16.13 -28.17
CA PRO A 261 -13.83 -17.32 -28.99
C PRO A 261 -12.53 -18.10 -29.29
N GLY A 262 -12.58 -19.42 -29.11
CA GLY A 262 -11.44 -20.31 -29.35
C GLY A 262 -10.42 -20.38 -28.21
N GLN A 263 -10.60 -19.64 -27.11
CA GLN A 263 -9.77 -19.77 -25.91
C GLN A 263 -10.32 -20.80 -24.93
N THR A 264 -9.43 -21.51 -24.26
CA THR A 264 -9.76 -22.41 -23.14
C THR A 264 -9.66 -21.71 -21.79
N GLU A 265 -8.95 -20.59 -21.73
CA GLU A 265 -8.79 -19.74 -20.54
C GLU A 265 -9.20 -18.31 -20.86
N GLY A 266 -9.95 -17.68 -19.95
CA GLY A 266 -10.41 -16.29 -20.04
C GLY A 266 -10.56 -15.66 -18.67
N ILE A 267 -11.12 -14.45 -18.62
CA ILE A 267 -11.40 -13.76 -17.36
C ILE A 267 -12.31 -14.61 -16.48
N ASN A 268 -13.34 -15.23 -17.06
CA ASN A 268 -14.25 -16.09 -16.32
C ASN A 268 -13.54 -17.28 -15.63
N THR A 269 -12.76 -18.09 -16.35
CA THR A 269 -12.11 -19.28 -15.81
C THR A 269 -11.04 -18.92 -14.78
N LEU A 270 -10.23 -17.90 -15.05
CA LEU A 270 -9.15 -17.46 -14.17
C LEU A 270 -9.68 -16.77 -12.91
N SER A 271 -10.79 -16.04 -13.00
CA SER A 271 -11.46 -15.48 -11.82
C SER A 271 -12.10 -16.57 -10.94
N ARG A 272 -12.68 -17.62 -11.53
CA ARG A 272 -13.16 -18.79 -10.78
C ARG A 272 -12.02 -19.50 -10.05
N GLU A 273 -10.89 -19.69 -10.71
CA GLU A 273 -9.70 -20.31 -10.10
C GLU A 273 -9.17 -19.46 -8.93
N ALA A 274 -9.04 -18.15 -9.12
CA ALA A 274 -8.62 -17.23 -8.06
C ALA A 274 -9.60 -17.23 -6.88
N ALA A 275 -10.91 -17.25 -7.15
CA ALA A 275 -11.94 -17.32 -6.12
C ALA A 275 -11.86 -18.63 -5.32
N ALA A 276 -11.66 -19.76 -5.99
CA ALA A 276 -11.48 -21.05 -5.35
C ALA A 276 -10.21 -21.09 -4.48
N GLU A 277 -9.11 -20.51 -4.96
CA GLU A 277 -7.86 -20.42 -4.19
C GLU A 277 -8.00 -19.52 -2.96
N LEU A 278 -8.60 -18.33 -3.10
CA LEU A 278 -8.83 -17.43 -1.96
C LEU A 278 -9.70 -18.09 -0.90
N LYS A 279 -10.73 -18.83 -1.31
CA LYS A 279 -11.54 -19.65 -0.40
C LYS A 279 -10.68 -20.73 0.29
N ARG A 280 -9.82 -21.44 -0.45
CA ARG A 280 -8.92 -22.47 0.08
C ARG A 280 -7.90 -21.90 1.07
N LEU A 281 -7.41 -20.68 0.83
CA LEU A 281 -6.48 -19.95 1.70
C LEU A 281 -7.16 -19.33 2.93
N GLY A 282 -8.50 -19.36 3.00
CA GLY A 282 -9.24 -18.79 4.13
C GLY A 282 -9.38 -17.28 4.10
N ALA A 283 -9.44 -16.66 2.91
CA ALA A 283 -9.69 -15.23 2.77
C ALA A 283 -11.07 -14.86 3.32
N ALA A 284 -11.11 -14.33 4.54
CA ALA A 284 -12.36 -14.10 5.28
C ALA A 284 -13.24 -13.00 4.69
N ARG A 285 -12.67 -12.08 3.89
CA ARG A 285 -13.34 -10.90 3.35
C ARG A 285 -13.28 -10.86 1.82
N PHE A 286 -13.36 -12.01 1.18
CA PHE A 286 -13.42 -12.12 -0.28
C PHE A 286 -14.83 -12.50 -0.75
N GLU A 287 -15.32 -11.79 -1.75
CA GLU A 287 -16.53 -12.10 -2.48
C GLU A 287 -16.23 -12.08 -3.99
N GLY A 288 -16.62 -13.14 -4.69
CA GLY A 288 -16.53 -13.23 -6.14
C GLY A 288 -17.94 -13.29 -6.76
N ILE A 289 -18.26 -12.31 -7.60
CA ILE A 289 -19.57 -12.15 -8.22
C ILE A 289 -19.45 -12.44 -9.71
N GLU A 290 -20.01 -13.59 -10.11
CA GLU A 290 -20.14 -13.97 -11.50
C GLU A 290 -21.52 -13.56 -12.06
N TYR A 291 -21.53 -12.80 -13.13
CA TYR A 291 -22.75 -12.33 -13.78
C TYR A 291 -23.20 -13.33 -14.87
N ALA A 292 -24.29 -14.04 -14.59
CA ALA A 292 -24.85 -15.04 -15.49
C ALA A 292 -25.18 -14.48 -16.89
N GLY A 293 -24.79 -15.20 -17.93
CA GLY A 293 -25.00 -14.86 -19.34
C GLY A 293 -24.17 -13.67 -19.86
N GLN A 294 -23.48 -12.93 -19.00
CA GLN A 294 -22.75 -11.71 -19.39
C GLN A 294 -21.32 -12.03 -19.83
N GLY A 295 -20.82 -11.26 -20.80
CA GLY A 295 -19.41 -11.25 -21.20
C GLY A 295 -18.64 -10.09 -20.57
N HIS A 296 -17.74 -9.48 -21.33
CA HIS A 296 -16.90 -8.38 -20.85
C HIS A 296 -17.66 -7.09 -20.47
N GLY A 297 -18.88 -6.89 -20.98
CA GLY A 297 -19.75 -5.75 -20.68
C GLY A 297 -20.72 -6.07 -19.55
N LEU A 298 -20.33 -5.76 -18.31
CA LEU A 298 -21.06 -6.08 -17.09
C LEU A 298 -22.12 -5.02 -16.80
N LYS A 299 -23.35 -5.49 -16.56
CA LYS A 299 -24.40 -4.75 -15.86
C LYS A 299 -24.22 -4.96 -14.37
N LEU A 300 -23.41 -4.09 -13.79
CA LEU A 300 -23.05 -4.15 -12.36
C LEU A 300 -24.26 -3.81 -11.48
N GLY A 301 -24.32 -4.45 -10.31
CA GLY A 301 -25.28 -4.09 -9.27
C GLY A 301 -24.74 -2.93 -8.44
N SER A 302 -25.17 -1.71 -8.72
CA SER A 302 -24.69 -0.50 -8.04
C SER A 302 -24.81 -0.60 -6.52
N ASP A 303 -25.92 -1.14 -6.02
CA ASP A 303 -26.15 -1.29 -4.57
C ASP A 303 -25.14 -2.25 -3.93
N THR A 304 -24.81 -3.36 -4.59
CA THR A 304 -23.80 -4.32 -4.12
C THR A 304 -22.43 -3.68 -3.98
N ILE A 305 -22.00 -2.91 -4.98
CA ILE A 305 -20.73 -2.18 -4.97
C ILE A 305 -20.74 -1.11 -3.88
N ARG A 306 -21.83 -0.35 -3.76
CA ARG A 306 -21.99 0.72 -2.78
C ARG A 306 -21.91 0.19 -1.35
N THR A 307 -22.63 -0.89 -1.04
CA THR A 307 -22.57 -1.55 0.27
C THR A 307 -21.17 -2.07 0.59
N PHE A 308 -20.47 -2.64 -0.39
CA PHE A 308 -19.08 -3.05 -0.19
C PHE A 308 -18.18 -1.86 0.15
N ILE A 309 -18.24 -0.78 -0.63
CA ILE A 309 -17.43 0.43 -0.40
C ILE A 309 -17.73 1.03 0.98
N GLU A 310 -19.00 1.10 1.36
CA GLU A 310 -19.44 1.65 2.63
C GLU A 310 -18.88 0.86 3.83
N THR A 311 -18.76 -0.46 3.71
CA THR A 311 -18.39 -1.38 4.80
C THR A 311 -16.91 -1.78 4.79
N ALA A 312 -16.20 -1.56 3.68
CA ALA A 312 -14.77 -1.83 3.57
C ALA A 312 -13.98 -1.02 4.61
N ARG A 313 -13.12 -1.71 5.37
CA ARG A 313 -12.32 -1.10 6.45
C ARG A 313 -10.94 -1.74 6.45
N ARG A 314 -9.90 -0.93 6.48
CA ARG A 314 -8.52 -1.39 6.61
C ARG A 314 -8.23 -1.73 8.07
N ASP A 315 -7.47 -2.80 8.29
CA ASP A 315 -6.67 -2.93 9.51
C ASP A 315 -5.24 -2.51 9.16
N PRO A 316 -4.75 -1.34 9.63
CA PRO A 316 -3.38 -0.92 9.34
C PRO A 316 -2.34 -1.85 9.96
N PHE A 317 -2.73 -2.63 10.98
CA PHE A 317 -1.85 -3.46 11.80
C PHE A 317 -2.47 -4.85 12.07
N PRO A 318 -2.67 -5.68 11.02
CA PRO A 318 -3.25 -7.01 11.17
C PRO A 318 -2.38 -7.88 12.07
N ALA A 319 -3.02 -8.74 12.86
CA ALA A 319 -2.34 -9.64 13.79
C ALA A 319 -1.38 -10.60 13.08
N GLU A 320 -1.64 -10.94 11.82
CA GLU A 320 -0.73 -11.68 10.96
C GLU A 320 -0.74 -11.06 9.57
N CYS A 321 0.41 -10.90 8.95
CA CYS A 321 0.51 -10.60 7.53
C CYS A 321 1.56 -11.47 6.86
N LYS A 322 1.29 -11.79 5.60
CA LYS A 322 2.21 -12.52 4.72
C LYS A 322 2.34 -11.73 3.43
N LEU A 323 3.58 -11.57 2.99
CA LEU A 323 3.91 -10.92 1.73
C LEU A 323 4.91 -11.79 0.97
N ILE A 324 4.53 -12.19 -0.22
CA ILE A 324 5.32 -12.92 -1.19
C ILE A 324 5.57 -11.99 -2.38
N PHE A 325 6.81 -11.87 -2.81
CA PHE A 325 7.20 -10.93 -3.86
C PHE A 325 8.46 -11.41 -4.58
N HIS A 326 8.86 -10.74 -5.65
CA HIS A 326 10.02 -11.14 -6.46
C HIS A 326 10.95 -9.97 -6.83
N ARG A 327 10.48 -8.74 -6.65
CA ARG A 327 11.28 -7.51 -6.75
C ARG A 327 11.36 -6.85 -5.38
N LEU A 328 12.52 -6.39 -4.96
CA LEU A 328 12.73 -5.80 -3.63
C LEU A 328 11.81 -4.59 -3.38
N TYR A 329 11.50 -3.81 -4.42
CA TYR A 329 10.59 -2.65 -4.31
C TYR A 329 9.16 -3.05 -3.89
N GLN A 330 8.72 -4.27 -4.20
CA GLN A 330 7.40 -4.80 -3.81
C GLN A 330 7.35 -5.21 -2.33
N GLY A 331 8.50 -5.31 -1.66
CA GLY A 331 8.65 -5.93 -0.35
C GLY A 331 8.15 -5.10 0.83
N ARG A 332 7.04 -4.35 0.70
CA ARG A 332 6.47 -3.53 1.76
C ARG A 332 5.00 -3.90 1.98
N ALA A 333 4.65 -4.28 3.20
CA ALA A 333 3.26 -4.46 3.58
C ALA A 333 3.03 -4.19 5.07
N TYR A 334 1.94 -3.46 5.38
CA TYR A 334 1.52 -3.14 6.74
C TYR A 334 2.65 -2.50 7.57
N TYR A 335 3.26 -3.27 8.47
CA TYR A 335 4.29 -2.85 9.42
C TYR A 335 5.66 -3.52 9.15
N VAL A 336 5.87 -4.12 7.97
CA VAL A 336 7.16 -4.70 7.58
C VAL A 336 7.61 -4.24 6.20
N ARG A 337 8.93 -4.07 6.03
CA ARG A 337 9.55 -3.71 4.77
C ARG A 337 10.88 -4.44 4.56
N ALA A 338 11.03 -5.13 3.44
CA ALA A 338 12.30 -5.69 3.00
C ALA A 338 13.28 -4.55 2.67
N THR A 339 14.50 -4.63 3.20
CA THR A 339 15.55 -3.64 2.94
C THR A 339 16.70 -4.20 2.12
N ALA A 340 16.89 -5.52 2.12
CA ALA A 340 17.94 -6.16 1.36
C ALA A 340 17.60 -7.60 0.94
N ALA A 341 17.81 -7.91 -0.34
CA ALA A 341 17.68 -9.25 -0.87
C ALA A 341 18.94 -10.10 -0.59
N ALA A 342 18.75 -11.38 -0.29
CA ALA A 342 19.84 -12.36 -0.16
C ALA A 342 20.14 -13.11 -1.47
N LYS A 343 19.25 -13.00 -2.46
CA LYS A 343 19.38 -13.56 -3.81
C LYS A 343 19.08 -12.48 -4.85
N GLU A 344 19.44 -12.74 -6.10
CA GLU A 344 19.01 -11.90 -7.22
C GLU A 344 17.48 -11.89 -7.34
N GLU A 345 16.95 -10.74 -7.76
CA GLU A 345 15.52 -10.61 -8.06
C GLU A 345 15.13 -11.54 -9.21
N PHE A 346 13.97 -12.16 -9.08
CA PHE A 346 13.50 -13.08 -10.10
C PHE A 346 12.88 -12.31 -11.27
N ASP A 347 13.41 -12.52 -12.48
CA ASP A 347 12.87 -11.97 -13.71
C ASP A 347 12.11 -13.04 -14.50
N PHE A 348 10.78 -12.90 -14.54
CA PHE A 348 9.88 -13.83 -15.25
C PHE A 348 10.06 -13.82 -16.77
N ARG A 349 10.74 -12.81 -17.33
CA ARG A 349 11.04 -12.75 -18.77
C ARG A 349 12.22 -13.63 -19.16
N GLN A 350 13.05 -14.04 -18.20
CA GLN A 350 14.18 -14.92 -18.46
C GLN A 350 13.71 -16.36 -18.62
N ARG A 351 14.17 -17.03 -19.70
CA ARG A 351 13.88 -18.45 -19.92
C ARG A 351 14.50 -19.30 -18.81
N ARG A 352 13.70 -20.18 -18.21
CA ARG A 352 14.13 -21.16 -17.20
C ARG A 352 13.84 -22.57 -17.70
N VAL A 353 14.80 -23.47 -17.50
CA VAL A 353 14.64 -24.90 -17.82
C VAL A 353 14.09 -25.60 -16.57
N LEU A 354 12.87 -26.13 -16.66
CA LEU A 354 12.29 -26.98 -15.62
C LEU A 354 12.40 -28.44 -16.05
N ARG A 355 12.96 -29.29 -15.18
CA ARG A 355 12.96 -30.75 -15.37
C ARG A 355 11.67 -31.29 -14.75
N ILE A 356 10.82 -31.88 -15.58
CA ILE A 356 9.52 -32.44 -15.19
C ILE A 356 9.42 -33.87 -15.72
N ALA A 357 8.73 -34.75 -14.99
CA ALA A 357 8.54 -36.15 -15.40
C ALA A 357 7.45 -36.28 -16.47
N SER A 358 6.38 -35.47 -16.36
CA SER A 358 5.32 -35.35 -17.35
C SER A 358 4.88 -33.88 -17.52
N LYS A 359 4.08 -33.59 -18.55
CA LYS A 359 3.47 -32.24 -18.72
C LYS A 359 2.53 -31.87 -17.58
N GLU A 360 1.90 -32.85 -16.94
CA GLU A 360 0.98 -32.65 -15.82
C GLU A 360 1.71 -32.12 -14.57
N ASP A 361 3.00 -32.41 -14.44
CA ASP A 361 3.84 -31.90 -13.35
C ASP A 361 4.27 -30.44 -13.51
N LEU A 362 4.02 -29.80 -14.67
CA LEU A 362 4.54 -28.46 -14.97
C LEU A 362 4.06 -27.42 -13.95
N ALA A 363 2.77 -27.41 -13.61
CA ALA A 363 2.21 -26.46 -12.65
C ALA A 363 2.84 -26.64 -11.24
N LYS A 364 3.06 -27.89 -10.84
CA LYS A 364 3.74 -28.23 -9.58
C LYS A 364 5.19 -27.77 -9.59
N ALA A 365 5.92 -28.00 -10.68
CA ALA A 365 7.31 -27.58 -10.83
C ALA A 365 7.46 -26.05 -10.83
N LYS A 366 6.55 -25.32 -11.49
CA LYS A 366 6.49 -23.84 -11.45
C LYS A 366 6.27 -23.33 -10.03
N ARG A 367 5.28 -23.87 -9.32
CA ARG A 367 5.04 -23.51 -7.90
C ARG A 367 6.26 -23.76 -7.03
N ALA A 368 6.89 -24.94 -7.16
CA ALA A 368 8.11 -25.26 -6.41
C ALA A 368 9.27 -24.30 -6.72
N MET A 369 9.42 -23.90 -8.00
CA MET A 369 10.39 -22.88 -8.39
C MET A 369 10.09 -21.55 -7.68
N TRP A 370 8.86 -21.06 -7.69
CA TRP A 370 8.56 -19.76 -7.04
C TRP A 370 8.71 -19.79 -5.54
N HIS A 371 8.35 -20.88 -4.87
CA HIS A 371 8.64 -21.03 -3.44
C HIS A 371 10.14 -21.02 -3.12
N ARG A 372 10.99 -21.40 -4.09
CA ARG A 372 12.45 -21.41 -3.96
C ARG A 372 13.07 -20.06 -4.31
N GLU A 373 12.57 -19.38 -5.33
CA GLU A 373 13.15 -18.13 -5.84
C GLU A 373 12.50 -16.86 -5.25
N GLY A 374 11.21 -16.91 -4.92
CA GLY A 374 10.47 -15.77 -4.39
C GLY A 374 10.97 -15.32 -3.02
N PHE A 375 10.78 -14.04 -2.75
CA PHE A 375 10.97 -13.44 -1.44
C PHE A 375 9.70 -13.59 -0.61
N GLU A 376 9.87 -13.76 0.69
CA GLU A 376 8.76 -13.92 1.63
C GLU A 376 9.06 -13.15 2.91
N ILE A 377 8.08 -12.41 3.40
CA ILE A 377 8.03 -11.92 4.78
C ILE A 377 6.71 -12.38 5.38
N THR A 378 6.77 -13.02 6.54
CA THR A 378 5.60 -13.25 7.39
C THR A 378 5.84 -12.55 8.72
N ALA A 379 4.88 -11.75 9.18
CA ALA A 379 4.94 -11.07 10.46
C ALA A 379 3.69 -11.38 11.28
N ARG A 380 3.86 -11.59 12.58
CA ARG A 380 2.79 -11.94 13.51
C ARG A 380 2.92 -11.15 14.81
N MET A 381 1.81 -10.63 15.29
CA MET A 381 1.63 -10.00 16.58
C MET A 381 0.60 -10.82 17.37
N PRO A 382 1.01 -11.84 18.14
CA PRO A 382 0.07 -12.66 18.89
C PRO A 382 -0.73 -11.80 19.89
N PRO A 383 -2.06 -11.95 19.96
CA PRO A 383 -2.89 -11.16 20.87
C PRO A 383 -2.42 -11.25 22.33
N GLY A 384 -2.38 -10.10 23.00
CA GLY A 384 -1.95 -10.00 24.41
C GLY A 384 -0.45 -10.22 24.65
N LYS A 385 0.35 -10.39 23.60
CA LYS A 385 1.82 -10.46 23.71
C LYS A 385 2.42 -9.15 23.20
N ASN A 386 3.45 -8.66 23.90
CA ASN A 386 4.25 -7.53 23.43
C ASN A 386 5.38 -8.02 22.49
N LEU A 387 4.99 -8.74 21.44
CA LEU A 387 5.87 -9.52 20.58
C LEU A 387 5.52 -9.32 19.10
N ILE A 388 6.53 -9.05 18.27
CA ILE A 388 6.45 -9.19 16.81
C ILE A 388 7.34 -10.37 16.38
N ALA A 389 6.74 -11.42 15.85
CA ALA A 389 7.46 -12.55 15.28
C ALA A 389 7.58 -12.39 13.76
N VAL A 390 8.81 -12.37 13.26
CA VAL A 390 9.11 -12.21 11.83
C VAL A 390 9.78 -13.46 11.28
N PHE A 391 9.32 -13.91 10.13
CA PHE A 391 9.95 -14.93 9.31
C PHE A 391 10.25 -14.33 7.94
N MET A 392 11.42 -14.65 7.39
CA MET A 392 11.81 -14.20 6.06
C MET A 392 12.43 -15.33 5.26
N ARG A 393 12.22 -15.29 3.95
CA ARG A 393 12.88 -16.17 2.97
C ARG A 393 13.60 -15.33 1.93
N ASN A 394 14.83 -15.71 1.58
CA ASN A 394 15.63 -15.08 0.52
C ASN A 394 15.92 -13.57 0.73
N LEU A 395 15.81 -13.09 1.97
CA LEU A 395 16.10 -11.72 2.38
C LEU A 395 17.21 -11.70 3.44
N LYS A 396 17.97 -10.60 3.47
CA LYS A 396 19.02 -10.35 4.47
C LYS A 396 18.81 -9.08 5.29
N GLY A 397 17.69 -8.38 5.09
CA GLY A 397 17.35 -7.18 5.85
C GLY A 397 15.86 -6.90 5.83
N VAL A 398 15.34 -6.48 6.98
CA VAL A 398 13.94 -6.05 7.16
C VAL A 398 13.86 -4.91 8.16
N ASP A 399 13.01 -3.94 7.85
CA ASP A 399 12.52 -2.96 8.80
C ASP A 399 11.18 -3.42 9.36
N VAL A 400 11.07 -3.39 10.68
CA VAL A 400 9.85 -3.69 11.43
C VAL A 400 9.39 -2.41 12.09
N ALA A 401 8.24 -1.89 11.65
CA ALA A 401 7.55 -0.80 12.32
C ALA A 401 6.89 -1.32 13.60
N LEU A 402 6.89 -0.48 14.64
CA LEU A 402 6.27 -0.77 15.94
C LEU A 402 4.93 -0.02 16.02
N PRO A 403 3.78 -0.68 15.83
CA PRO A 403 2.49 0.00 15.85
C PRO A 403 2.18 0.54 17.24
N ALA A 404 1.95 1.85 17.33
CA ALA A 404 1.67 2.53 18.60
C ALA A 404 0.42 1.97 19.29
N GLU A 405 -0.55 1.53 18.50
CA GLU A 405 -1.87 1.07 18.96
C GLU A 405 -1.93 -0.43 19.28
N ARG A 406 -0.91 -1.22 18.90
CA ARG A 406 -0.89 -2.68 19.11
C ARG A 406 0.12 -3.13 20.16
N LEU A 407 1.07 -2.28 20.53
CA LEU A 407 2.16 -2.61 21.44
C LEU A 407 2.07 -1.80 22.72
N ASP A 408 2.55 -2.39 23.81
CA ASP A 408 2.66 -1.74 25.10
C ASP A 408 4.10 -1.24 25.30
N PHE A 409 4.32 0.05 25.02
CA PHE A 409 5.62 0.71 25.16
C PHE A 409 6.06 0.88 26.64
N SER A 410 5.20 0.59 27.62
CA SER A 410 5.62 0.55 29.03
C SER A 410 6.43 -0.71 29.37
N ARG A 411 6.34 -1.74 28.53
CA ARG A 411 6.97 -3.05 28.71
C ARG A 411 8.04 -3.31 27.65
N PRO A 412 8.98 -4.25 27.89
CA PRO A 412 9.87 -4.73 26.84
C PRO A 412 9.09 -5.24 25.62
N ILE A 413 9.45 -4.74 24.44
CA ILE A 413 8.93 -5.22 23.16
C ILE A 413 9.92 -6.27 22.63
N GLN A 414 9.42 -7.49 22.44
CA GLN A 414 10.19 -8.58 21.87
C GLN A 414 10.01 -8.62 20.35
N ILE A 415 11.10 -8.85 19.63
CA ILE A 415 11.08 -9.09 18.19
C ILE A 415 11.89 -10.35 17.92
N THR A 416 11.28 -11.32 17.24
CA THR A 416 11.95 -12.56 16.85
C THR A 416 12.15 -12.63 15.35
N LEU A 417 13.24 -13.24 14.92
CA LEU A 417 13.55 -13.52 13.53
C LEU A 417 13.85 -15.00 13.35
N GLY A 418 13.02 -15.71 12.58
CA GLY A 418 13.17 -17.16 12.37
C GLY A 418 13.11 -17.96 13.68
N GLY A 419 12.28 -17.53 14.63
CA GLY A 419 12.10 -18.16 15.94
C GLY A 419 13.17 -17.82 16.98
N ARG A 420 14.19 -17.03 16.65
CA ARG A 420 15.22 -16.56 17.59
C ARG A 420 14.96 -15.12 18.00
N THR A 421 15.20 -14.78 19.26
CA THR A 421 15.12 -13.38 19.71
C THR A 421 16.16 -12.55 18.95
N ALA A 422 15.68 -11.61 18.14
CA ALA A 422 16.51 -10.66 17.42
C ALA A 422 16.69 -9.37 18.23
N SER A 423 15.64 -8.98 18.98
CA SER A 423 15.71 -7.90 19.95
C SER A 423 14.69 -8.11 21.07
N ALA A 424 15.04 -7.74 22.30
CA ALA A 424 14.13 -7.69 23.43
C ALA A 424 14.56 -6.53 24.34
N ALA A 425 13.90 -5.39 24.21
CA ALA A 425 14.26 -4.19 24.94
C ALA A 425 13.01 -3.38 25.26
N LYS A 426 13.02 -2.72 26.42
CA LYS A 426 12.08 -1.63 26.68
C LYS A 426 12.38 -0.50 25.70
N ARG A 427 11.34 0.03 25.09
CA ARG A 427 11.39 1.15 24.15
C ARG A 427 10.31 2.10 24.55
N ASP A 428 10.67 3.34 24.78
CA ASP A 428 9.68 4.39 24.95
C ASP A 428 9.05 4.70 23.58
N LEU A 429 7.83 5.23 23.61
CA LEU A 429 7.13 5.67 22.41
C LEU A 429 7.91 6.81 21.75
N ASP A 430 8.33 6.60 20.51
CA ASP A 430 9.05 7.61 19.74
C ASP A 430 8.05 8.52 19.00
N TRP A 431 7.73 9.65 19.62
CA TRP A 431 6.84 10.65 19.03
C TRP A 431 7.44 11.31 17.78
N ALA A 432 8.76 11.40 17.66
CA ALA A 432 9.40 11.95 16.47
C ALA A 432 9.19 11.02 15.27
N GLU A 433 9.41 9.71 15.45
CA GLU A 433 9.11 8.70 14.43
C GLU A 433 7.62 8.69 14.05
N LEU A 434 6.73 8.78 15.04
CA LEU A 434 5.27 8.77 14.83
C LEU A 434 4.82 9.97 14.00
N LEU A 435 5.15 11.19 14.43
CA LEU A 435 4.72 12.39 13.73
C LEU A 435 5.42 12.55 12.38
N GLU A 436 6.69 12.13 12.26
CA GLU A 436 7.40 12.21 10.98
C GLU A 436 6.87 11.19 9.97
N THR A 437 6.50 9.98 10.41
CA THR A 437 5.76 9.02 9.58
C THR A 437 4.46 9.65 9.09
N ALA A 438 3.65 10.17 10.01
CA ALA A 438 2.37 10.81 9.66
C ALA A 438 2.57 11.95 8.64
N ARG A 439 3.57 12.80 8.83
CA ARG A 439 3.91 13.89 7.92
C ARG A 439 4.35 13.42 6.54
N GLN A 440 5.07 12.31 6.44
CA GLN A 440 5.58 11.81 5.16
C GLN A 440 4.50 11.09 4.35
N THR A 441 3.64 10.31 5.03
CA THR A 441 2.64 9.45 4.40
C THR A 441 1.28 10.11 4.25
N TYR A 442 0.94 11.05 5.14
CA TYR A 442 -0.43 11.55 5.34
C TYR A 442 -1.45 10.41 5.54
N ASP A 443 -1.00 9.28 6.09
CA ASP A 443 -1.81 8.16 6.57
C ASP A 443 -1.83 8.26 8.10
N PHE A 444 -2.83 8.97 8.63
CA PHE A 444 -2.92 9.30 10.06
C PHE A 444 -3.51 8.18 10.89
N GLU A 445 -4.09 7.19 10.23
CA GLU A 445 -4.69 5.98 10.79
C GLU A 445 -3.62 4.92 11.07
N ARG A 446 -2.42 5.08 10.51
CA ARG A 446 -1.26 4.20 10.73
C ARG A 446 -0.20 4.89 11.59
N LEU A 447 -0.38 4.85 12.91
CA LEU A 447 0.56 5.43 13.88
C LEU A 447 1.73 4.48 14.20
N ILE A 448 2.94 4.86 13.82
CA ILE A 448 4.17 4.06 14.02
C ILE A 448 4.99 4.69 15.15
N GLY A 449 5.02 4.05 16.32
CA GLY A 449 5.70 4.56 17.51
C GLY A 449 7.20 4.24 17.61
N GLY A 450 7.78 3.70 16.54
CA GLY A 450 9.18 3.29 16.48
C GLY A 450 9.46 2.35 15.32
N ARG A 451 10.74 2.13 15.01
CA ARG A 451 11.18 1.13 14.02
C ARG A 451 12.39 0.36 14.51
N VAL A 452 12.53 -0.87 14.04
CA VAL A 452 13.71 -1.69 14.25
C VAL A 452 14.16 -2.26 12.90
N THR A 453 15.38 -1.92 12.50
CA THR A 453 16.05 -2.54 11.36
C THR A 453 16.79 -3.77 11.84
N LEU A 454 16.50 -4.92 11.24
CA LEU A 454 17.13 -6.19 11.55
C LEU A 454 18.01 -6.62 10.37
N PRO A 455 19.35 -6.46 10.46
CA PRO A 455 20.26 -7.11 9.52
C PRO A 455 20.30 -8.60 9.83
N VAL A 456 20.17 -9.45 8.81
CA VAL A 456 20.59 -10.84 8.96
C VAL A 456 22.10 -10.84 8.80
N GLN A 457 22.84 -10.90 9.91
CA GLN A 457 24.27 -11.20 9.86
C GLN A 457 24.45 -12.49 9.05
N SER A 458 25.22 -12.41 7.97
CA SER A 458 25.69 -13.58 7.26
C SER A 458 26.39 -14.48 8.27
N ARG A 459 25.88 -15.70 8.45
CA ARG A 459 26.62 -16.72 9.17
C ARG A 459 27.92 -17.05 8.46
#